data_AF-A0A094HZL4-F1
#
_entry.id   AF-A0A094HZL4-F1
#
_cell.length_a   1.000
_cell.length_b   1.000
_cell.length_c   1.000
_cell.angle_alpha   90.00
_cell.angle_beta   90.00
_cell.angle_gamma   90.00
#
_symmetry.space_group_name_H-M   'P 1'
#
loop_
_entity.id
_entity.type
_entity.pdbx_description
1 polymer ?
#
loop_
_entity_poly.entity_id
_entity_poly.type
_entity_poly.pdbx_seq_one_letter_code
_entity_poly.pdbx_strand_id
1 'polypeptide(L)'
;MELPKSSRRLFPKAQPSSNLGRRQAPELFDIKKALFDFLPEDQSSILEPLLLSLELPLVRHFQSIADNLKAFAKVKCITGPVLRELCKKESSRILLQKAVSKNPEVLKLLLKLAIPAGDDQSDLDGCHFLPLNNGTLGTLKLLKPHIVSTEYYMASTEEMKLFEFASTLLISTETGKTFEKVLKSRKFNIQKLQLCHVKRLLIERVAPKTVNTETNIWLTEFWKYWNKSLDSLAPGSSVLTDGLAVYLATCDGREMYVELSDLEAFPAVIKPTNVEHQRLCGKIPGLYILSNIFMPVSQGREGSLSIETSFYRFIRATRALAYKEEVSLGVFLETHLNLVDMKVIPINCLYYSNILLTL
;
A
#
# COMPACT_ATOMS: atom_id res chain seq x y z
N MET A 1 -50.35 16.59 -15.83
CA MET A 1 -50.58 16.06 -17.19
C MET A 1 -50.29 14.57 -17.22
N GLU A 2 -51.34 13.76 -17.30
CA GLU A 2 -51.22 12.36 -17.73
C GLU A 2 -51.16 12.34 -19.25
N LEU A 3 -50.18 11.62 -19.80
CA LEU A 3 -50.07 11.42 -21.24
C LEU A 3 -51.28 10.55 -21.73
N PRO A 4 -51.56 10.45 -23.05
CA PRO A 4 -52.60 9.58 -23.63
C PRO A 4 -52.17 8.09 -23.78
N LYS A 5 -53.06 7.13 -23.47
CA LYS A 5 -52.81 5.66 -23.43
C LYS A 5 -52.51 5.07 -24.84
N SER A 6 -51.32 5.32 -25.38
CA SER A 6 -50.88 4.86 -26.71
C SER A 6 -49.67 3.92 -26.61
N SER A 7 -49.57 2.95 -27.53
CA SER A 7 -48.41 2.08 -27.76
C SER A 7 -47.11 2.84 -28.11
N ARG A 8 -47.21 4.13 -28.43
CA ARG A 8 -46.08 5.05 -28.67
C ARG A 8 -45.25 5.41 -27.41
N ARG A 9 -45.47 4.70 -26.30
CA ARG A 9 -44.74 4.86 -25.02
C ARG A 9 -43.79 3.71 -24.69
N LEU A 10 -43.76 2.70 -25.55
CA LEU A 10 -42.98 1.50 -25.35
C LEU A 10 -41.69 1.61 -26.13
N PHE A 11 -40.58 1.42 -25.43
CA PHE A 11 -39.24 1.53 -25.98
C PHE A 11 -38.54 0.16 -25.93
N PRO A 12 -37.86 -0.25 -27.01
CA PRO A 12 -37.16 -1.52 -27.05
C PRO A 12 -35.94 -1.50 -26.13
N LYS A 13 -35.79 -2.56 -25.34
CA LYS A 13 -34.58 -2.82 -24.56
C LYS A 13 -33.39 -2.97 -25.50
N ALA A 14 -32.28 -2.34 -25.13
CA ALA A 14 -31.01 -2.51 -25.81
C ALA A 14 -30.56 -3.98 -25.73
N GLN A 15 -30.21 -4.57 -26.86
CA GLN A 15 -29.77 -5.95 -26.97
C GLN A 15 -28.25 -5.99 -27.22
N PRO A 16 -27.53 -6.97 -26.65
CA PRO A 16 -26.16 -7.24 -27.05
C PRO A 16 -26.10 -7.53 -28.56
N SER A 17 -25.10 -6.99 -29.25
CA SER A 17 -24.87 -7.23 -30.68
C SER A 17 -24.71 -8.72 -31.03
N SER A 18 -24.28 -9.55 -30.08
CA SER A 18 -24.22 -11.02 -30.22
C SER A 18 -25.57 -11.71 -30.41
N ASN A 19 -26.69 -11.04 -30.07
CA ASN A 19 -28.04 -11.61 -30.12
C ASN A 19 -28.81 -11.25 -31.40
N LEU A 20 -28.22 -10.47 -32.31
CA LEU A 20 -28.88 -10.01 -33.55
C LEU A 20 -29.34 -11.16 -34.48
N GLY A 21 -28.81 -12.38 -34.30
CA GLY A 21 -29.19 -13.57 -35.08
C GLY A 21 -30.33 -14.42 -34.50
N ARG A 22 -30.74 -14.24 -33.24
CA ARG A 22 -31.85 -15.00 -32.63
C ARG A 22 -33.11 -14.14 -32.62
N ARG A 23 -34.14 -14.54 -33.38
CA ARG A 23 -35.48 -13.92 -33.36
C ARG A 23 -36.12 -14.11 -31.98
N GLN A 24 -35.81 -13.24 -31.03
CA GLN A 24 -36.59 -13.04 -29.82
C GLN A 24 -37.49 -11.81 -29.99
N ALA A 25 -38.71 -11.88 -29.47
CA ALA A 25 -39.57 -10.71 -29.40
C ALA A 25 -38.88 -9.63 -28.55
N PRO A 26 -38.87 -8.36 -28.99
CA PRO A 26 -38.21 -7.30 -28.25
C PRO A 26 -38.90 -7.08 -26.91
N GLU A 27 -38.13 -7.10 -25.82
CA GLU A 27 -38.60 -6.66 -24.52
C GLU A 27 -38.84 -5.14 -24.59
N LEU A 28 -40.04 -4.71 -24.20
CA LEU A 28 -40.48 -3.31 -24.31
C LEU A 28 -40.69 -2.69 -22.94
N PHE A 29 -40.15 -1.49 -22.71
CA PHE A 29 -40.32 -0.73 -21.48
C PHE A 29 -41.19 0.51 -21.70
N ASP A 30 -42.09 0.78 -20.76
CA ASP A 30 -42.72 2.10 -20.65
C ASP A 30 -41.67 3.16 -20.32
N ILE A 31 -41.88 4.39 -20.80
CA ILE A 31 -41.00 5.55 -20.57
C ILE A 31 -40.60 5.76 -19.10
N LYS A 32 -41.45 5.39 -18.13
CA LYS A 32 -41.17 5.50 -16.69
C LYS A 32 -40.17 4.46 -16.18
N LYS A 33 -40.09 3.31 -16.86
CA LYS A 33 -39.20 2.19 -16.53
C LYS A 33 -37.90 2.22 -17.33
N ALA A 34 -37.96 2.77 -18.55
CA ALA A 34 -36.82 2.90 -19.44
C ALA A 34 -35.72 3.80 -18.84
N LEU A 35 -34.48 3.38 -19.03
CA LEU A 35 -33.27 4.16 -18.74
C LEU A 35 -32.58 4.48 -20.05
N PHE A 36 -32.66 5.74 -20.45
CA PHE A 36 -32.17 6.18 -21.76
C PHE A 36 -30.67 6.48 -21.74
N ASP A 37 -29.97 5.96 -22.73
CA ASP A 37 -28.60 6.37 -23.01
C ASP A 37 -28.60 7.62 -23.90
N PHE A 38 -28.36 8.77 -23.28
CA PHE A 38 -28.23 10.05 -23.97
C PHE A 38 -26.78 10.54 -24.01
N LEU A 39 -25.82 9.67 -23.72
CA LEU A 39 -24.40 10.00 -23.84
C LEU A 39 -24.05 10.23 -25.32
N PRO A 40 -23.02 11.07 -25.59
CA PRO A 40 -22.40 11.14 -26.90
C PRO A 40 -22.03 9.76 -27.44
N GLU A 41 -22.08 9.56 -28.76
CA GLU A 41 -21.91 8.24 -29.39
C GLU A 41 -20.55 7.58 -29.08
N ASP A 42 -19.48 8.37 -29.03
CA ASP A 42 -18.14 7.95 -28.61
C ASP A 42 -18.13 7.44 -27.17
N GLN A 43 -18.87 8.08 -26.27
CA GLN A 43 -18.94 7.68 -24.86
C GLN A 43 -19.87 6.48 -24.65
N SER A 44 -21.01 6.50 -25.34
CA SER A 44 -22.01 5.45 -25.32
C SER A 44 -21.42 4.13 -25.82
N SER A 45 -20.65 4.13 -26.91
CA SER A 45 -19.99 2.95 -27.46
C SER A 45 -18.92 2.35 -26.52
N ILE A 46 -18.18 3.19 -25.80
CA ILE A 46 -17.20 2.72 -24.80
C ILE A 46 -17.90 2.06 -23.60
N LEU A 47 -18.98 2.66 -23.07
CA LEU A 47 -19.68 2.14 -21.89
C LEU A 47 -20.69 1.04 -22.19
N GLU A 48 -21.09 0.87 -23.45
CA GLU A 48 -22.10 -0.09 -23.88
C GLU A 48 -21.93 -1.50 -23.31
N PRO A 49 -20.74 -2.14 -23.42
CA PRO A 49 -20.57 -3.50 -22.92
C PRO A 49 -20.85 -3.61 -21.42
N LEU A 50 -20.48 -2.58 -20.66
CA LEU A 50 -20.75 -2.51 -19.22
C LEU A 50 -22.25 -2.31 -18.96
N LEU A 51 -22.87 -1.31 -19.59
CA LEU A 51 -24.27 -0.96 -19.35
C LEU A 51 -25.23 -2.11 -19.72
N LEU A 52 -24.94 -2.85 -20.79
CA LEU A 52 -25.69 -4.05 -21.16
C LEU A 52 -25.50 -5.19 -20.16
N SER A 53 -24.28 -5.37 -19.63
CA SER A 53 -23.99 -6.41 -18.65
C SER A 53 -24.64 -6.18 -17.28
N LEU A 54 -25.00 -4.93 -16.97
CA LEU A 54 -25.69 -4.55 -15.73
C LEU A 54 -27.21 -4.85 -15.76
N GLU A 55 -27.71 -5.44 -16.86
CA GLU A 55 -29.12 -5.82 -17.05
C GLU A 55 -30.12 -4.69 -16.80
N LEU A 56 -29.70 -3.45 -17.04
CA LEU A 56 -30.54 -2.27 -16.88
C LEU A 56 -31.69 -2.31 -17.90
N PRO A 57 -32.81 -1.61 -17.63
CA PRO A 57 -33.85 -1.35 -18.62
C PRO A 57 -33.38 -0.32 -19.64
N LEU A 58 -32.20 -0.56 -20.24
CA LEU A 58 -31.45 0.36 -21.07
C LEU A 58 -32.11 0.49 -22.43
N VAL A 59 -32.21 1.72 -22.91
CA VAL A 59 -32.88 2.08 -24.15
C VAL A 59 -31.91 2.95 -24.96
N ARG A 60 -31.47 2.48 -26.14
CA ARG A 60 -30.45 3.11 -27.00
C ARG A 60 -30.92 3.33 -28.45
N HIS A 61 -30.24 4.24 -29.16
CA HIS A 61 -30.44 4.59 -30.58
C HIS A 61 -31.74 5.36 -30.91
N PHE A 62 -31.90 6.56 -30.33
CA PHE A 62 -33.08 7.44 -30.58
C PHE A 62 -32.71 8.90 -30.89
N GLN A 63 -31.61 9.14 -31.61
CA GLN A 63 -31.09 10.49 -31.88
C GLN A 63 -32.15 11.46 -32.42
N SER A 64 -33.08 10.99 -33.26
CA SER A 64 -34.15 11.82 -33.84
C SER A 64 -35.20 12.32 -32.85
N ILE A 65 -35.33 11.70 -31.67
CA ILE A 65 -36.33 12.08 -30.65
C ILE A 65 -35.70 12.36 -29.28
N ALA A 66 -34.37 12.29 -29.16
CA ALA A 66 -33.66 12.44 -27.90
C ALA A 66 -33.94 13.80 -27.24
N ASP A 67 -33.96 14.89 -28.00
CA ASP A 67 -34.20 16.23 -27.46
C ASP A 67 -35.64 16.40 -26.92
N ASN A 68 -36.62 15.83 -27.63
CA ASN A 68 -38.01 15.79 -27.18
C ASN A 68 -38.17 14.97 -25.89
N LEU A 69 -37.44 13.86 -25.76
CA LEU A 69 -37.46 13.02 -24.56
C LEU A 69 -36.74 13.69 -23.39
N LYS A 70 -35.61 14.37 -23.64
CA LYS A 70 -34.87 15.14 -22.62
C LYS A 70 -35.71 16.28 -22.06
N ALA A 71 -36.56 16.91 -22.87
CA ALA A 71 -37.48 17.95 -22.41
C ALA A 71 -38.54 17.43 -21.42
N PHE A 72 -38.80 16.12 -21.40
CA PHE A 72 -39.68 15.50 -20.41
C PHE A 72 -38.93 15.23 -19.09
N ALA A 73 -39.20 16.06 -18.07
CA ALA A 73 -38.58 15.98 -16.74
C ALA A 73 -38.71 14.64 -15.99
N LYS A 74 -39.52 13.69 -16.48
CA LYS A 74 -39.73 12.36 -15.87
C LYS A 74 -38.92 11.24 -16.51
N VAL A 75 -38.16 11.52 -17.57
CA VAL A 75 -37.36 10.50 -18.26
C VAL A 75 -36.10 10.22 -17.46
N LYS A 76 -35.83 8.93 -17.18
CA LYS A 76 -34.58 8.51 -16.55
C LYS A 76 -33.52 8.35 -17.61
N CYS A 77 -32.33 8.87 -17.36
CA CYS A 77 -31.19 8.74 -18.26
C CYS A 77 -29.91 8.37 -17.52
N ILE A 78 -28.94 7.86 -18.27
CA ILE A 78 -27.58 7.63 -17.76
C ILE A 78 -26.96 8.98 -17.41
N THR A 79 -26.68 9.17 -16.12
CA THR A 79 -26.09 10.38 -15.55
C THR A 79 -25.04 10.00 -14.52
N GLY A 80 -24.18 10.94 -14.14
CA GLY A 80 -23.20 10.73 -13.07
C GLY A 80 -23.78 10.11 -11.79
N PRO A 81 -24.89 10.65 -11.23
CA PRO A 81 -25.56 10.04 -10.07
C PRO A 81 -25.99 8.59 -10.29
N VAL A 82 -26.58 8.27 -11.45
CA VAL A 82 -26.99 6.88 -11.77
C VAL A 82 -25.77 5.97 -11.83
N LEU A 83 -24.68 6.42 -12.46
CA LEU A 83 -23.43 5.66 -12.54
C LEU A 83 -22.83 5.42 -11.15
N ARG A 84 -22.86 6.42 -10.25
CA ARG A 84 -22.43 6.25 -8.85
C ARG A 84 -23.25 5.19 -8.13
N GLU A 85 -24.57 5.26 -8.20
CA GLU A 85 -25.45 4.25 -7.58
C GLU A 85 -25.23 2.84 -8.13
N LEU A 86 -24.94 2.71 -9.42
CA LEU A 86 -24.54 1.42 -10.00
C LEU A 86 -23.20 0.94 -9.44
N CYS A 87 -22.23 1.84 -9.30
CA CYS A 87 -20.89 1.53 -8.78
C CYS A 87 -20.87 1.23 -7.28
N LYS A 88 -21.96 1.45 -6.53
CA LYS A 88 -22.07 1.09 -5.10
C LYS A 88 -22.44 -0.37 -4.84
N LYS A 89 -22.84 -1.10 -5.89
CA LYS A 89 -23.28 -2.50 -5.77
C LYS A 89 -22.11 -3.45 -6.01
N GLU A 90 -21.95 -4.43 -5.13
CA GLU A 90 -20.90 -5.46 -5.26
C GLU A 90 -21.02 -6.26 -6.58
N SER A 91 -22.24 -6.56 -7.03
CA SER A 91 -22.47 -7.23 -8.32
C SER A 91 -21.95 -6.40 -9.50
N SER A 92 -22.12 -5.07 -9.44
CA SER A 92 -21.61 -4.16 -10.48
C SER A 92 -20.10 -4.05 -10.46
N ARG A 93 -19.46 -4.17 -9.29
CA ARG A 93 -17.99 -4.15 -9.17
C ARG A 93 -17.34 -5.25 -10.00
N ILE A 94 -17.86 -6.47 -9.92
CA ILE A 94 -17.33 -7.62 -10.67
C ILE A 94 -17.47 -7.37 -12.18
N LEU A 95 -18.63 -6.87 -12.61
CA LEU A 95 -18.90 -6.56 -14.02
C LEU A 95 -18.03 -5.39 -14.53
N LEU A 96 -17.87 -4.35 -13.72
CA LEU A 96 -17.00 -3.22 -14.01
C LEU A 96 -15.55 -3.67 -14.12
N GLN A 97 -15.04 -4.46 -13.18
CA GLN A 97 -13.68 -4.97 -13.23
C GLN A 97 -13.45 -5.78 -14.51
N LYS A 98 -14.39 -6.67 -14.88
CA LYS A 98 -14.34 -7.43 -16.14
C LYS A 98 -14.34 -6.52 -17.37
N ALA A 99 -15.13 -5.45 -17.37
CA ALA A 99 -15.18 -4.49 -18.46
C ALA A 99 -13.86 -3.70 -18.58
N VAL A 100 -13.30 -3.25 -17.46
CA VAL A 100 -12.03 -2.51 -17.39
C VAL A 100 -10.85 -3.38 -17.84
N SER A 101 -10.80 -4.66 -17.44
CA SER A 101 -9.76 -5.58 -17.91
C SER A 101 -9.80 -5.81 -19.42
N LYS A 102 -10.97 -5.69 -20.05
CA LYS A 102 -11.11 -5.80 -21.51
C LYS A 102 -10.80 -4.50 -22.23
N ASN A 103 -11.22 -3.37 -21.66
CA ASN A 103 -11.01 -2.04 -22.22
C ASN A 103 -10.77 -1.03 -21.08
N PRO A 104 -9.50 -0.63 -20.84
CA PRO A 104 -9.16 0.34 -19.80
C PRO A 104 -9.83 1.72 -19.96
N GLU A 105 -10.23 2.09 -21.18
CA GLU A 105 -10.93 3.36 -21.45
C GLU A 105 -12.30 3.44 -20.77
N VAL A 106 -12.91 2.29 -20.46
CA VAL A 106 -14.17 2.22 -19.71
C VAL A 106 -14.03 2.91 -18.36
N LEU A 107 -12.94 2.66 -17.63
CA LEU A 107 -12.74 3.27 -16.32
C LEU A 107 -12.51 4.78 -16.45
N LYS A 108 -11.66 5.19 -17.39
CA LYS A 108 -11.35 6.61 -17.61
C LYS A 108 -12.62 7.41 -17.90
N LEU A 109 -13.46 6.91 -18.79
CA LEU A 109 -14.72 7.54 -19.14
C LEU A 109 -15.72 7.49 -17.98
N LEU A 110 -15.83 6.36 -17.28
CA LEU A 110 -16.69 6.22 -16.11
C LEU A 110 -16.33 7.26 -15.05
N LEU A 111 -15.05 7.39 -14.70
CA LEU A 111 -14.59 8.36 -13.70
C LEU A 111 -14.89 9.80 -14.14
N LYS A 112 -14.68 10.12 -15.42
CA LYS A 112 -15.01 11.45 -15.99
C LYS A 112 -16.50 11.79 -15.83
N LEU A 113 -17.39 10.82 -15.97
CA LEU A 113 -18.84 11.03 -15.88
C LEU A 113 -19.39 10.92 -14.45
N ALA A 114 -18.79 10.06 -13.62
CA ALA A 114 -19.31 9.73 -12.30
C ALA A 114 -18.81 10.70 -11.21
N ILE A 115 -17.60 11.24 -11.32
CA ILE A 115 -17.04 12.14 -10.31
C ILE A 115 -17.68 13.53 -10.41
N PRO A 116 -18.32 14.05 -9.35
CA PRO A 116 -18.86 15.40 -9.31
C PRO A 116 -17.80 16.46 -9.59
N ALA A 117 -18.14 17.45 -10.41
CA ALA A 117 -17.30 18.65 -10.58
C ALA A 117 -17.34 19.58 -9.36
N GLY A 118 -18.39 19.50 -8.53
CA GLY A 118 -18.57 20.31 -7.32
C GLY A 118 -17.59 19.96 -6.20
N ASP A 119 -17.69 20.67 -5.09
CA ASP A 119 -16.82 20.45 -3.92
C ASP A 119 -17.39 19.40 -2.96
N ASP A 120 -18.71 19.19 -2.97
CA ASP A 120 -19.30 18.06 -2.29
C ASP A 120 -19.10 16.78 -3.11
N GLN A 121 -18.37 15.86 -2.51
CA GLN A 121 -18.00 14.56 -3.07
C GLN A 121 -18.67 13.41 -2.30
N SER A 122 -19.56 13.71 -1.35
CA SER A 122 -20.18 12.73 -0.44
C SER A 122 -20.89 11.58 -1.16
N ASP A 123 -21.49 11.86 -2.32
CA ASP A 123 -22.13 10.85 -3.18
C ASP A 123 -21.20 9.71 -3.64
N LEU A 124 -19.89 9.91 -3.57
CA LEU A 124 -18.90 8.88 -3.93
C LEU A 124 -18.74 7.81 -2.84
N ASP A 125 -19.28 8.02 -1.64
CA ASP A 125 -19.25 7.03 -0.55
C ASP A 125 -19.85 5.69 -1.00
N GLY A 126 -19.08 4.62 -0.87
CA GLY A 126 -19.44 3.26 -1.27
C GLY A 126 -19.14 2.90 -2.73
N CYS A 127 -18.62 3.80 -3.56
CA CYS A 127 -18.38 3.49 -4.97
C CYS A 127 -17.12 2.63 -5.20
N HIS A 128 -17.26 1.59 -6.02
CA HIS A 128 -16.22 0.62 -6.37
C HIS A 128 -15.49 0.94 -7.69
N PHE A 129 -14.91 2.13 -7.84
CA PHE A 129 -14.18 2.51 -9.06
C PHE A 129 -12.73 2.93 -8.80
N LEU A 130 -12.17 2.62 -7.63
CA LEU A 130 -10.81 3.00 -7.26
C LEU A 130 -9.82 1.97 -7.81
N PRO A 131 -9.07 2.22 -8.90
CA PRO A 131 -8.20 1.21 -9.46
C PRO A 131 -6.99 0.99 -8.56
N LEU A 132 -6.81 -0.26 -8.16
CA LEU A 132 -5.71 -0.72 -7.32
C LEU A 132 -4.59 -1.30 -8.20
N ASN A 133 -3.38 -1.33 -7.66
CA ASN A 133 -2.19 -1.79 -8.39
C ASN A 133 -2.31 -3.26 -8.84
N ASN A 134 -3.05 -4.09 -8.10
CA ASN A 134 -3.30 -5.49 -8.48
C ASN A 134 -4.33 -5.66 -9.61
N GLY A 135 -4.82 -4.56 -10.21
CA GLY A 135 -5.84 -4.57 -11.26
C GLY A 135 -7.28 -4.76 -10.76
N THR A 136 -7.49 -4.84 -9.43
CA THR A 136 -8.83 -4.86 -8.84
C THR A 136 -9.35 -3.45 -8.57
N LEU A 137 -10.64 -3.35 -8.22
CA LEU A 137 -11.26 -2.09 -7.84
C LEU A 137 -11.49 -2.04 -6.33
N GLY A 138 -10.95 -1.03 -5.67
CA GLY A 138 -11.19 -0.65 -4.29
C GLY A 138 -12.46 0.18 -4.14
N THR A 139 -12.85 0.43 -2.88
CA THR A 139 -14.08 1.14 -2.55
C THR A 139 -13.78 2.45 -1.86
N LEU A 140 -14.22 3.56 -2.45
CA LEU A 140 -14.09 4.85 -1.81
C LEU A 140 -15.12 4.96 -0.68
N LYS A 141 -14.67 5.28 0.53
CA LYS A 141 -15.52 5.39 1.72
C LYS A 141 -15.22 6.66 2.49
N LEU A 142 -16.28 7.30 2.98
CA LEU A 142 -16.15 8.40 3.94
C LEU A 142 -15.61 7.85 5.27
N LEU A 143 -14.57 8.49 5.78
CA LEU A 143 -14.00 8.19 7.09
C LEU A 143 -15.02 8.55 8.17
N LYS A 144 -15.37 7.56 8.99
CA LYS A 144 -16.25 7.72 10.14
C LYS A 144 -15.44 7.40 11.41
N PRO A 145 -15.51 8.22 12.48
CA PRO A 145 -14.63 8.09 13.66
C PRO A 145 -14.63 6.71 14.32
N HIS A 146 -15.69 5.91 14.13
CA HIS A 146 -15.90 4.63 14.80
C HIS A 146 -15.88 3.43 13.84
N ILE A 147 -15.56 3.63 12.56
CA ILE A 147 -15.55 2.55 11.57
C ILE A 147 -14.16 2.43 10.98
N VAL A 148 -13.50 1.32 11.31
CA VAL A 148 -12.24 0.93 10.67
C VAL A 148 -12.53 0.68 9.19
N SER A 149 -11.93 1.50 8.33
CA SER A 149 -12.03 1.38 6.89
C SER A 149 -10.67 1.03 6.31
N THR A 150 -10.64 0.21 5.26
CA THR A 150 -9.43 -0.03 4.49
C THR A 150 -8.92 1.30 3.95
N GLU A 151 -7.70 1.67 4.31
CA GLU A 151 -7.03 2.84 3.75
C GLU A 151 -6.31 2.47 2.46
N TYR A 152 -6.39 3.38 1.49
CA TYR A 152 -5.67 3.27 0.23
C TYR A 152 -4.64 4.38 0.10
N TYR A 153 -3.49 4.04 -0.46
CA TYR A 153 -2.34 4.93 -0.55
C TYR A 153 -1.98 5.21 -2.00
N MET A 154 -1.93 6.49 -2.35
CA MET A 154 -1.38 6.94 -3.62
C MET A 154 0.13 6.83 -3.58
N ALA A 155 0.69 6.10 -4.53
CA ALA A 155 2.10 5.78 -4.61
C ALA A 155 2.68 6.13 -5.99
N SER A 156 3.97 6.44 -6.05
CA SER A 156 4.74 6.56 -7.28
C SER A 156 4.99 5.17 -7.90
N THR A 157 5.44 5.13 -9.16
CA THR A 157 5.78 3.86 -9.82
C THR A 157 6.87 3.09 -9.05
N GLU A 158 7.85 3.78 -8.48
CA GLU A 158 8.91 3.20 -7.66
C GLU A 158 8.36 2.64 -6.35
N GLU A 159 7.49 3.39 -5.68
CA GLU A 159 6.83 2.93 -4.44
C GLU A 159 5.92 1.73 -4.70
N MET A 160 5.19 1.72 -5.82
CA MET A 160 4.33 0.59 -6.20
C MET A 160 5.12 -0.69 -6.46
N LYS A 161 6.32 -0.58 -7.05
CA LYS A 161 7.24 -1.72 -7.20
C LYS A 161 7.81 -2.17 -5.86
N LEU A 162 8.24 -1.22 -5.03
CA LEU A 162 8.82 -1.51 -3.71
C LEU A 162 7.82 -2.21 -2.78
N PHE A 163 6.54 -1.85 -2.88
CA PHE A 163 5.46 -2.36 -2.05
C PHE A 163 4.47 -3.23 -2.84
N GLU A 164 4.93 -3.94 -3.87
CA GLU A 164 4.07 -4.75 -4.75
C GLU A 164 3.24 -5.80 -4.00
N PHE A 165 3.79 -6.37 -2.92
CA PHE A 165 3.06 -7.29 -2.03
C PHE A 165 1.81 -6.66 -1.40
N ALA A 166 1.76 -5.32 -1.26
CA ALA A 166 0.63 -4.56 -0.76
C ALA A 166 -0.22 -3.95 -1.89
N SER A 167 -0.14 -4.50 -3.10
CA SER A 167 -0.81 -3.97 -4.31
C SER A 167 -2.34 -3.78 -4.20
N THR A 168 -2.99 -4.45 -3.25
CA THR A 168 -4.41 -4.27 -2.90
C THR A 168 -4.71 -2.94 -2.20
N LEU A 169 -3.69 -2.25 -1.68
CA LEU A 169 -3.82 -0.98 -0.96
C LEU A 169 -3.29 0.21 -1.76
N LEU A 170 -2.64 -0.03 -2.89
CA LEU A 170 -1.91 0.99 -3.63
C LEU A 170 -2.66 1.47 -4.86
N ILE A 171 -2.63 2.78 -5.08
CA ILE A 171 -3.21 3.47 -6.24
C ILE A 171 -2.10 4.26 -6.92
N SER A 172 -2.06 4.25 -8.25
CA SER A 172 -1.06 5.03 -8.97
C SER A 172 -1.27 6.54 -8.80
N THR A 173 -0.17 7.29 -8.79
CA THR A 173 -0.23 8.76 -8.77
C THR A 173 -1.03 9.33 -9.94
N GLU A 174 -0.97 8.68 -11.12
CA GLU A 174 -1.72 9.12 -12.30
C GLU A 174 -3.23 9.06 -12.05
N THR A 175 -3.75 7.93 -11.58
CA THR A 175 -5.17 7.81 -11.20
C THR A 175 -5.49 8.70 -10.01
N GLY A 176 -4.56 8.83 -9.07
CA GLY A 176 -4.68 9.72 -7.92
C GLY A 176 -5.05 11.16 -8.28
N LYS A 177 -4.59 11.67 -9.43
CA LYS A 177 -4.96 13.02 -9.93
C LYS A 177 -6.45 13.15 -10.20
N THR A 178 -7.10 12.09 -10.66
CA THR A 178 -8.56 12.06 -10.88
C THR A 178 -9.34 12.26 -9.57
N PHE A 179 -8.74 11.90 -8.43
CA PHE A 179 -9.32 12.02 -7.10
C PHE A 179 -8.74 13.19 -6.28
N GLU A 180 -8.12 14.19 -6.92
CA GLU A 180 -7.41 15.27 -6.22
C GLU A 180 -8.30 16.01 -5.20
N LYS A 181 -9.56 16.31 -5.55
CA LYS A 181 -10.52 16.94 -4.63
C LYS A 181 -10.82 16.05 -3.41
N VAL A 182 -11.04 14.75 -3.66
CA VAL A 182 -11.30 13.75 -2.62
C VAL A 182 -10.11 13.68 -1.65
N LEU A 183 -8.89 13.64 -2.18
CA LEU A 183 -7.66 13.63 -1.38
C LEU A 183 -7.48 14.91 -0.55
N LYS A 184 -7.71 16.09 -1.15
CA LYS A 184 -7.63 17.38 -0.46
C LYS A 184 -8.64 17.49 0.69
N SER A 185 -9.82 16.86 0.53
CA SER A 185 -10.85 16.89 1.56
C SER A 185 -10.44 16.17 2.85
N ARG A 186 -9.54 15.17 2.78
CA ARG A 186 -9.18 14.26 3.88
C ARG A 186 -10.39 13.57 4.56
N LYS A 187 -11.55 13.55 3.89
CA LYS A 187 -12.78 12.93 4.40
C LYS A 187 -12.93 11.47 3.97
N PHE A 188 -12.06 10.98 3.09
CA PHE A 188 -12.15 9.65 2.49
C PHE A 188 -10.96 8.78 2.87
N ASN A 189 -11.13 7.46 2.76
CA ASN A 189 -10.13 6.44 3.01
C ASN A 189 -9.01 6.36 1.94
N ILE A 190 -8.65 7.49 1.33
CA ILE A 190 -7.55 7.60 0.37
C ILE A 190 -6.62 8.74 0.79
N GLN A 191 -5.32 8.50 0.74
CA GLN A 191 -4.31 9.49 1.08
C GLN A 191 -3.01 9.29 0.30
N LYS A 192 -2.09 10.25 0.37
CA LYS A 192 -0.75 10.08 -0.19
C LYS A 192 0.05 9.12 0.69
N LEU A 193 0.84 8.25 0.09
CA LEU A 193 1.77 7.40 0.83
C LEU A 193 2.78 8.29 1.58
N GLN A 194 3.05 7.94 2.83
CA GLN A 194 4.00 8.62 3.71
C GLN A 194 4.72 7.57 4.53
N LEU A 195 5.87 7.93 5.10
CA LEU A 195 6.69 6.99 5.86
C LEU A 195 5.94 6.38 7.04
N CYS A 196 5.05 7.14 7.71
CA CYS A 196 4.20 6.65 8.80
C CYS A 196 3.22 5.55 8.38
N HIS A 197 2.86 5.45 7.10
CA HIS A 197 1.96 4.44 6.55
C HIS A 197 2.67 3.14 6.18
N VAL A 198 4.01 3.14 6.06
CA VAL A 198 4.79 1.99 5.59
C VAL A 198 4.59 0.77 6.47
N LYS A 199 4.42 0.96 7.79
CA LYS A 199 4.11 -0.14 8.72
C LYS A 199 2.86 -0.90 8.28
N ARG A 200 1.81 -0.19 7.84
CA ARG A 200 0.56 -0.82 7.38
C ARG A 200 0.79 -1.65 6.11
N LEU A 201 1.61 -1.16 5.18
CA LEU A 201 1.92 -1.90 3.96
C LEU A 201 2.70 -3.18 4.29
N LEU A 202 3.71 -3.08 5.15
CA LEU A 202 4.58 -4.20 5.48
C LEU A 202 3.88 -5.37 6.18
N ILE A 203 2.74 -5.15 6.84
CA ILE A 203 1.89 -6.22 7.38
C ILE A 203 1.37 -7.16 6.27
N GLU A 204 1.21 -6.66 5.04
CA GLU A 204 0.79 -7.48 3.90
C GLU A 204 1.95 -8.33 3.33
N ARG A 205 3.19 -8.06 3.77
CA ARG A 205 4.36 -8.83 3.32
C ARG A 205 4.46 -10.14 4.09
N VAL A 206 4.53 -11.26 3.36
CA VAL A 206 4.85 -12.55 3.97
C VAL A 206 6.32 -12.55 4.42
N ALA A 207 6.56 -12.82 5.70
CA ALA A 207 7.91 -12.90 6.24
C ALA A 207 8.71 -14.04 5.56
N PRO A 208 9.90 -13.75 5.04
CA PRO A 208 10.77 -14.78 4.46
C PRO A 208 11.22 -15.77 5.54
N LYS A 209 11.13 -17.07 5.24
CA LYS A 209 11.56 -18.13 6.18
C LYS A 209 13.09 -18.27 6.27
N THR A 210 13.79 -17.91 5.20
CA THR A 210 15.25 -18.01 5.08
C THR A 210 15.80 -16.82 4.33
N VAL A 211 17.06 -16.48 4.61
CA VAL A 211 17.79 -15.44 3.89
C VAL A 211 17.91 -15.81 2.42
N ASN A 212 17.62 -14.84 1.54
CA ASN A 212 17.66 -15.02 0.10
C ASN A 212 18.01 -13.72 -0.63
N THR A 213 18.51 -13.86 -1.84
CA THR A 213 18.99 -12.74 -2.66
C THR A 213 17.89 -11.73 -2.98
N GLU A 214 16.68 -12.20 -3.30
CA GLU A 214 15.55 -11.35 -3.67
C GLU A 214 15.15 -10.41 -2.52
N THR A 215 15.05 -10.95 -1.30
CA THR A 215 14.75 -10.17 -0.10
C THR A 215 15.88 -9.18 0.21
N ASN A 216 17.15 -9.56 0.01
CA ASN A 216 18.28 -8.64 0.20
C ASN A 216 18.27 -7.48 -0.81
N ILE A 217 17.93 -7.73 -2.08
CA ILE A 217 17.75 -6.68 -3.09
C ILE A 217 16.61 -5.75 -2.65
N TRP A 218 15.48 -6.33 -2.24
CA TRP A 218 14.34 -5.54 -1.76
C TRP A 218 14.70 -4.70 -0.52
N LEU A 219 15.40 -5.27 0.47
CA LEU A 219 15.82 -4.55 1.67
C LEU A 219 16.75 -3.38 1.34
N THR A 220 17.62 -3.54 0.36
CA THR A 220 18.50 -2.47 -0.12
C THR A 220 17.67 -1.28 -0.62
N GLU A 221 16.70 -1.53 -1.51
CA GLU A 221 15.84 -0.47 -2.05
C GLU A 221 14.87 0.07 -0.99
N PHE A 222 14.39 -0.77 -0.07
CA PHE A 222 13.55 -0.37 1.05
C PHE A 222 14.26 0.64 1.96
N TRP A 223 15.48 0.33 2.40
CA TRP A 223 16.23 1.23 3.27
C TRP A 223 16.66 2.50 2.53
N LYS A 224 16.97 2.43 1.24
CA LYS A 224 17.21 3.60 0.41
C LYS A 224 15.99 4.52 0.33
N TYR A 225 14.79 3.95 0.11
CA TYR A 225 13.53 4.68 0.17
C TYR A 225 13.28 5.31 1.55
N TRP A 226 13.46 4.53 2.61
CA TRP A 226 13.29 4.96 3.99
C TRP A 226 14.17 6.16 4.34
N ASN A 227 15.47 6.06 4.03
CA ASN A 227 16.46 7.10 4.31
C ASN A 227 16.21 8.38 3.51
N LYS A 228 15.82 8.28 2.23
CA LYS A 228 15.41 9.45 1.44
C LYS A 228 14.17 10.15 2.02
N SER A 229 13.28 9.39 2.63
CA SER A 229 12.01 9.87 3.16
C SER A 229 12.14 10.45 4.57
N LEU A 230 13.12 10.00 5.35
CA LEU A 230 13.45 10.54 6.68
C LEU A 230 13.77 12.03 6.65
N ASP A 231 14.51 12.48 5.63
CA ASP A 231 14.88 13.89 5.44
C ASP A 231 13.65 14.81 5.25
N SER A 232 12.49 14.23 4.91
CA SER A 232 11.24 14.97 4.70
C SER A 232 10.34 15.04 5.95
N LEU A 233 10.71 14.35 7.04
CA LEU A 233 9.92 14.34 8.27
C LEU A 233 10.23 15.55 9.16
N ALA A 234 9.21 16.00 9.90
CA ALA A 234 9.38 17.05 10.89
C ALA A 234 10.32 16.56 12.03
N PRO A 235 11.16 17.45 12.59
CA PRO A 235 12.01 17.10 13.74
C PRO A 235 11.18 16.51 14.88
N GLY A 236 11.59 15.35 15.40
CA GLY A 236 10.90 14.63 16.49
C GLY A 236 9.90 13.56 16.05
N SER A 237 9.65 13.39 14.74
CA SER A 237 8.87 12.28 14.21
C SER A 237 9.68 10.97 14.24
N SER A 238 9.39 10.07 15.17
CA SER A 238 9.87 8.68 15.12
C SER A 238 8.91 7.82 14.29
N VAL A 239 9.39 7.21 13.21
CA VAL A 239 8.63 6.17 12.51
C VAL A 239 9.10 4.80 13.03
N LEU A 240 8.17 4.08 13.65
CA LEU A 240 8.44 2.77 14.24
C LEU A 240 8.47 1.70 13.14
N THR A 241 9.55 0.91 13.12
CA THR A 241 9.67 -0.32 12.33
C THR A 241 9.25 -1.56 13.13
N ASP A 242 8.70 -1.38 14.33
CA ASP A 242 8.31 -2.47 15.24
C ASP A 242 7.34 -3.46 14.60
N GLY A 243 7.60 -4.75 14.79
CA GLY A 243 6.79 -5.86 14.29
C GLY A 243 7.17 -6.32 12.88
N LEU A 244 8.35 -5.95 12.38
CA LEU A 244 8.75 -6.17 10.99
C LEU A 244 10.20 -6.66 10.88
N ALA A 245 10.39 -7.83 10.27
CA ALA A 245 11.71 -8.44 10.08
C ALA A 245 12.48 -7.80 8.92
N VAL A 246 12.85 -6.53 9.09
CA VAL A 246 13.52 -5.69 8.06
C VAL A 246 15.02 -5.48 8.31
N TYR A 247 15.58 -6.14 9.32
CA TYR A 247 17.01 -6.15 9.61
C TYR A 247 17.60 -7.50 9.27
N LEU A 248 18.84 -7.53 8.78
CA LEU A 248 19.60 -8.76 8.58
C LEU A 248 20.63 -8.89 9.72
N ALA A 249 20.60 -10.01 10.42
CA ALA A 249 21.55 -10.36 11.47
C ALA A 249 22.33 -11.63 11.11
N THR A 250 23.54 -11.75 11.62
CA THR A 250 24.33 -12.98 11.64
C THR A 250 24.61 -13.36 13.10
N CYS A 251 24.28 -14.58 13.50
CA CYS A 251 24.62 -15.14 14.81
C CYS A 251 25.20 -16.54 14.61
N ASP A 252 26.37 -16.82 15.19
CA ASP A 252 27.06 -18.12 15.08
C ASP A 252 27.17 -18.65 13.63
N GLY A 253 27.47 -17.73 12.70
CA GLY A 253 27.60 -18.04 11.27
C GLY A 253 26.28 -18.25 10.52
N ARG A 254 25.12 -18.12 11.17
CA ARG A 254 23.80 -18.22 10.54
C ARG A 254 23.21 -16.83 10.31
N GLU A 255 22.79 -16.57 9.09
CA GLU A 255 22.07 -15.34 8.74
C GLU A 255 20.56 -15.50 8.95
N MET A 256 19.92 -14.45 9.44
CA MET A 256 18.47 -14.41 9.64
C MET A 256 17.93 -12.98 9.57
N TYR A 257 16.67 -12.86 9.16
CA TYR A 257 15.96 -11.59 9.27
C TYR A 257 15.38 -11.45 10.68
N VAL A 258 15.47 -10.26 11.26
CA VAL A 258 15.06 -9.98 12.64
C VAL A 258 14.27 -8.69 12.71
N GLU A 259 13.35 -8.61 13.67
CA GLU A 259 12.57 -7.42 13.95
C GLU A 259 13.33 -6.42 14.84
N LEU A 260 12.90 -5.16 14.88
CA LEU A 260 13.52 -4.18 15.78
C LEU A 260 13.39 -4.60 17.26
N SER A 261 12.24 -5.14 17.65
CA SER A 261 11.98 -5.67 19.00
C SER A 261 12.95 -6.80 19.37
N ASP A 262 13.29 -7.65 18.40
CA ASP A 262 14.28 -8.70 18.59
C ASP A 262 15.66 -8.09 18.87
N LEU A 263 16.01 -6.96 18.25
CA LEU A 263 17.30 -6.28 18.49
C LEU A 263 17.42 -5.69 19.89
N GLU A 264 16.32 -5.27 20.48
CA GLU A 264 16.30 -4.76 21.85
C GLU A 264 16.43 -5.89 22.87
N ALA A 265 15.90 -7.08 22.53
CA ALA A 265 15.97 -8.27 23.37
C ALA A 265 17.29 -9.05 23.21
N PHE A 266 17.90 -9.05 22.03
CA PHE A 266 19.10 -9.82 21.75
C PHE A 266 20.39 -9.08 22.12
N PRO A 267 21.45 -9.82 22.50
CA PRO A 267 22.79 -9.28 22.59
C PRO A 267 23.29 -8.97 21.18
N ALA A 268 22.97 -7.77 20.69
CA ALA A 268 23.20 -7.37 19.31
C ALA A 268 24.14 -6.17 19.16
N VAL A 269 24.97 -6.19 18.12
CA VAL A 269 25.85 -5.10 17.69
C VAL A 269 25.64 -4.79 16.22
N ILE A 270 25.94 -3.56 15.80
CA ILE A 270 25.99 -3.20 14.38
C ILE A 270 27.33 -3.66 13.82
N LYS A 271 27.32 -4.30 12.65
CA LYS A 271 28.52 -4.82 11.97
C LYS A 271 29.52 -3.68 11.80
N PRO A 272 30.68 -3.76 12.48
CA PRO A 272 31.71 -2.72 12.34
C PRO A 272 32.22 -2.67 10.90
N THR A 273 32.66 -1.52 10.42
CA THR A 273 33.34 -1.40 9.11
C THR A 273 34.82 -1.78 9.21
N ASN A 274 35.44 -1.60 10.39
CA ASN A 274 36.81 -2.02 10.66
C ASN A 274 36.91 -3.57 10.75
N VAL A 275 37.89 -4.14 10.05
CA VAL A 275 38.10 -5.59 9.93
C VAL A 275 38.48 -6.25 11.27
N GLU A 276 39.26 -5.58 12.11
CA GLU A 276 39.66 -6.09 13.43
C GLU A 276 38.45 -6.15 14.38
N HIS A 277 37.62 -5.09 14.39
CA HIS A 277 36.35 -5.08 15.14
C HIS A 277 35.39 -6.17 14.63
N GLN A 278 35.31 -6.41 13.32
CA GLN A 278 34.49 -7.49 12.78
C GLN A 278 34.96 -8.86 13.26
N ARG A 279 36.29 -9.12 13.23
CA ARG A 279 36.87 -10.38 13.72
C ARG A 279 36.63 -10.57 15.21
N LEU A 280 36.78 -9.51 16.00
CA LEU A 280 36.49 -9.51 17.44
C LEU A 280 35.05 -9.94 17.70
N CYS A 281 34.06 -9.25 17.10
CA CYS A 281 32.65 -9.58 17.28
C CYS A 281 32.31 -10.99 16.80
N GLY A 282 32.92 -11.45 15.70
CA GLY A 282 32.70 -12.79 15.14
C GLY A 282 33.20 -13.95 16.02
N LYS A 283 34.03 -13.68 17.03
CA LYS A 283 34.52 -14.70 17.98
C LYS A 283 33.59 -14.94 19.16
N ILE A 284 32.64 -14.05 19.42
CA ILE A 284 31.79 -14.08 20.61
C ILE A 284 30.54 -14.92 20.30
N PRO A 285 30.37 -16.11 20.92
CA PRO A 285 29.21 -16.96 20.66
C PRO A 285 27.91 -16.30 21.09
N GLY A 286 26.84 -16.51 20.32
CA GLY A 286 25.52 -15.95 20.60
C GLY A 286 25.39 -14.44 20.38
N LEU A 287 26.45 -13.75 19.93
CA LEU A 287 26.39 -12.33 19.59
C LEU A 287 25.74 -12.13 18.21
N TYR A 288 24.67 -11.34 18.18
CA TYR A 288 23.99 -10.98 16.95
C TYR A 288 24.71 -9.81 16.27
N ILE A 289 25.17 -10.00 15.04
CA ILE A 289 25.87 -8.98 14.25
C ILE A 289 24.94 -8.48 13.15
N LEU A 290 24.48 -7.24 13.27
CA LEU A 290 23.51 -6.63 12.35
C LEU A 290 24.21 -6.03 11.14
N SER A 291 23.73 -6.33 9.95
CA SER A 291 24.23 -5.72 8.72
C SER A 291 24.04 -4.21 8.75
N ASN A 292 25.15 -3.47 8.66
CA ASN A 292 25.15 -2.00 8.59
C ASN A 292 24.60 -1.44 7.27
N ILE A 293 24.28 -2.31 6.30
CA ILE A 293 23.65 -1.95 5.01
C ILE A 293 22.12 -2.00 5.11
N PHE A 294 21.58 -2.92 5.91
CA PHE A 294 20.14 -3.18 6.01
C PHE A 294 19.53 -2.51 7.25
N MET A 295 19.68 -1.19 7.36
CA MET A 295 19.19 -0.38 8.48
C MET A 295 19.08 1.12 8.13
N PRO A 296 18.46 1.96 8.99
CA PRO A 296 18.48 3.40 8.82
C PRO A 296 19.90 3.98 8.87
N VAL A 297 20.18 5.02 8.05
CA VAL A 297 21.50 5.70 8.00
C VAL A 297 21.91 6.28 9.35
N SER A 298 20.95 6.69 10.19
CA SER A 298 21.24 7.17 11.53
C SER A 298 21.91 6.12 12.43
N GLN A 299 21.54 4.84 12.26
CA GLN A 299 22.09 3.71 13.02
C GLN A 299 23.32 3.10 12.33
N GLY A 300 23.33 3.04 10.99
CA GLY A 300 24.46 2.48 10.22
C GLY A 300 25.79 3.23 10.35
N ARG A 301 25.81 4.40 11.00
CA ARG A 301 27.03 5.17 11.29
C ARG A 301 27.85 4.61 12.45
N GLU A 302 27.39 3.58 13.17
CA GLU A 302 28.15 2.85 14.21
C GLU A 302 29.23 1.93 13.59
N GLY A 303 30.06 2.46 12.68
CA GLY A 303 31.06 1.69 11.93
C GLY A 303 32.30 1.28 12.71
N SER A 304 32.46 1.72 13.96
CA SER A 304 33.64 1.43 14.77
C SER A 304 33.28 1.31 16.24
N LEU A 305 33.85 0.31 16.94
CA LEU A 305 33.78 0.19 18.40
C LEU A 305 34.51 1.32 19.12
N SER A 306 35.29 2.15 18.42
CA SER A 306 35.85 3.39 18.99
C SER A 306 34.80 4.49 19.14
N ILE A 307 33.62 4.34 18.51
CA ILE A 307 32.49 5.25 18.70
C ILE A 307 31.79 4.86 19.99
N GLU A 308 31.61 5.83 20.88
CA GLU A 308 31.02 5.63 22.21
C GLU A 308 29.69 4.86 22.17
N THR A 309 28.76 5.21 21.28
CA THR A 309 27.46 4.53 21.14
C THR A 309 27.61 3.06 20.73
N SER A 310 28.48 2.78 19.75
CA SER A 310 28.78 1.43 19.28
C SER A 310 29.44 0.60 20.40
N PHE A 311 30.36 1.23 21.15
CA PHE A 311 31.02 0.59 22.29
C PHE A 311 30.04 0.25 23.41
N TYR A 312 29.18 1.18 23.81
CA TYR A 312 28.16 0.91 24.84
C TYR A 312 27.23 -0.22 24.40
N ARG A 313 26.83 -0.27 23.12
CA ARG A 313 26.04 -1.37 22.58
C ARG A 313 26.79 -2.70 22.69
N PHE A 314 28.08 -2.73 22.32
CA PHE A 314 28.94 -3.90 22.46
C PHE A 314 29.05 -4.38 23.91
N ILE A 315 29.35 -3.50 24.86
CA ILE A 315 29.44 -3.85 26.29
C ILE A 315 28.10 -4.34 26.85
N ARG A 316 26.99 -3.71 26.46
CA ARG A 316 25.65 -4.16 26.88
C ARG A 316 25.35 -5.56 26.36
N ALA A 317 25.68 -5.83 25.09
CA ALA A 317 25.47 -7.13 24.46
C ALA A 317 26.32 -8.23 25.10
N THR A 318 27.62 -7.98 25.32
CA THR A 318 28.51 -8.96 25.96
C THR A 318 28.17 -9.19 27.43
N ARG A 319 27.72 -8.16 28.15
CA ARG A 319 27.22 -8.32 29.53
C ARG A 319 25.95 -9.18 29.58
N ALA A 320 25.04 -9.02 28.62
CA ALA A 320 23.84 -9.85 28.55
C ALA A 320 24.18 -11.32 28.28
N LEU A 321 25.19 -11.60 27.44
CA LEU A 321 25.71 -12.94 27.21
C LEU A 321 26.37 -13.53 28.47
N ALA A 322 27.24 -12.77 29.13
CA ALA A 322 27.89 -13.19 30.38
C ALA A 322 26.86 -13.53 31.47
N TYR A 323 25.81 -12.71 31.61
CA TYR A 323 24.71 -12.99 32.55
C TYR A 323 23.97 -14.28 32.23
N LYS A 324 23.74 -14.58 30.94
CA LYS A 324 23.11 -15.83 30.50
C LYS A 324 23.95 -17.07 30.81
N GLU A 325 25.28 -16.92 30.87
CA GLU A 325 26.23 -17.96 31.25
C GLU A 325 26.58 -17.96 32.76
N GLU A 326 25.93 -17.11 33.56
CA GLU A 326 26.16 -16.99 35.00
C GLU A 326 27.61 -16.65 35.39
N VAL A 327 28.33 -15.92 34.53
CA VAL A 327 29.72 -15.49 34.75
C VAL A 327 29.86 -13.96 34.77
N SER A 328 30.98 -13.46 35.30
CA SER A 328 31.31 -12.04 35.20
C SER A 328 31.67 -11.66 33.75
N LEU A 329 31.51 -10.38 33.39
CA LEU A 329 31.87 -9.89 32.06
C LEU A 329 33.37 -10.13 31.76
N GLY A 330 34.25 -9.94 32.74
CA GLY A 330 35.69 -10.18 32.58
C GLY A 330 35.97 -11.64 32.23
N VAL A 331 35.43 -12.58 33.01
CA VAL A 331 35.60 -14.03 32.78
C VAL A 331 35.03 -14.44 31.42
N PHE A 332 33.87 -13.93 31.04
CA PHE A 332 33.28 -14.20 29.72
C PHE A 332 34.20 -13.74 28.58
N LEU A 333 34.69 -12.50 28.65
CA LEU A 333 35.58 -11.97 27.62
C LEU A 333 36.90 -12.74 27.56
N GLU A 334 37.52 -13.07 28.70
CA GLU A 334 38.75 -13.88 28.75
C GLU A 334 38.57 -15.30 28.21
N THR A 335 37.37 -15.86 28.35
CA THR A 335 37.03 -17.20 27.84
C THR A 335 36.93 -17.22 26.31
N HIS A 336 36.44 -16.14 25.69
CA HIS A 336 36.15 -16.10 24.25
C HIS A 336 37.13 -15.27 23.43
N LEU A 337 37.93 -14.41 24.05
CA LEU A 337 38.84 -13.48 23.38
C LEU A 337 40.28 -13.68 23.87
N ASN A 338 41.23 -13.61 22.94
CA ASN A 338 42.65 -13.69 23.29
C ASN A 338 43.25 -12.30 23.56
N LEU A 339 44.51 -12.25 24.02
CA LEU A 339 45.21 -10.98 24.32
C LEU A 339 45.31 -10.03 23.11
N VAL A 340 45.32 -10.54 21.88
CA VAL A 340 45.35 -9.71 20.67
C VAL A 340 43.97 -9.06 20.45
N ASP A 341 42.90 -9.82 20.64
CA ASP A 341 41.52 -9.35 20.55
C ASP A 341 41.21 -8.28 21.62
N MET A 342 41.68 -8.50 22.84
CA MET A 342 41.48 -7.55 23.95
C MET A 342 42.16 -6.18 23.69
N LYS A 343 43.27 -6.15 22.95
CA LYS A 343 43.95 -4.90 22.57
C LYS A 343 43.21 -4.09 21.52
N VAL A 344 42.31 -4.73 20.77
CA VAL A 344 41.44 -4.06 19.78
C VAL A 344 40.33 -3.28 20.48
N ILE A 345 40.01 -3.62 21.74
CA ILE A 345 39.03 -2.90 22.54
C ILE A 345 39.60 -1.53 22.97
N PRO A 346 38.95 -0.39 22.64
CA PRO A 346 39.50 0.93 22.95
C PRO A 346 39.67 1.14 24.47
N ILE A 347 40.92 1.32 24.90
CA ILE A 347 41.29 1.51 26.32
C ILE A 347 40.57 2.72 26.93
N ASN A 348 40.39 3.80 26.17
CA ASN A 348 39.71 5.00 26.63
C ASN A 348 38.22 4.77 26.96
N CYS A 349 37.60 3.73 26.40
CA CYS A 349 36.19 3.40 26.65
C CYS A 349 36.00 2.39 27.81
N LEU A 350 37.03 1.60 28.13
CA LEU A 350 37.05 0.70 29.30
C LEU A 350 37.02 1.46 30.63
N TYR A 351 37.56 2.69 30.66
CA TYR A 351 37.49 3.59 31.82
C TYR A 351 36.07 4.12 32.09
N TYR A 352 35.30 4.43 31.05
CA TYR A 352 33.93 4.96 31.20
C TYR A 352 32.89 3.90 31.59
N SER A 353 33.22 2.61 31.42
CA SER A 353 32.29 1.50 31.63
C SER A 353 32.52 0.72 32.93
N ASN A 354 33.44 1.19 33.80
CA ASN A 354 33.89 0.53 35.04
C ASN A 354 34.40 -0.92 34.86
N ILE A 355 34.78 -1.31 33.64
CA ILE A 355 35.22 -2.68 33.34
C ILE A 355 36.60 -2.97 33.94
N LEU A 356 37.48 -1.96 33.98
CA LEU A 356 38.82 -2.07 34.60
C LEU A 356 38.82 -2.14 36.14
N LEU A 357 37.67 -2.04 36.80
CA LEU A 357 37.56 -2.26 38.26
C LEU A 357 37.12 -3.69 38.61
N THR A 358 36.85 -4.52 37.60
CA THR A 358 36.42 -5.93 37.77
C THR A 358 37.22 -6.95 36.94
N LEU A 359 38.11 -6.48 36.07
CA LEU A 359 39.31 -7.21 35.62
C LEU A 359 40.42 -6.95 36.63
#